data_AF-A0A9P0Z2Y0-F1
#
_entry.id   AF-A0A9P0Z2Y0-F1
#
_cell.length_a   1.000
_cell.length_b   1.000
_cell.length_c   1.000
_cell.angle_alpha   90.00
_cell.angle_beta   90.00
_cell.angle_gamma   90.00
#
_symmetry.space_group_name_H-M   'P 1'
#
loop_
_entity.id
_entity.type
_entity.pdbx_description
1 polymer ?
#
loop_
_entity_poly.entity_id
_entity_poly.type
_entity_poly.pdbx_seq_one_letter_code
_entity_poly.pdbx_strand_id
1 'polypeptide(L)'
;MGRGQRSKYPSVKLREFVTHTVASKSPFPLSSTSQLSSGTPFPLAHYINCDNFSKRHREFLAAVTTGIEPRTFAEAMKDAGWRQAMQSEIAALEDNSTWDLVPLPLGKHALGSK
;
A
#
# COMPACT_ATOMS: atom_id res chain seq x y z
N MET A 1 -26.34 -9.51 -32.67
CA MET A 1 -26.06 -8.89 -31.35
C MET A 1 -24.78 -8.06 -31.48
N GLY A 2 -24.89 -6.73 -31.38
CA GLY A 2 -23.90 -5.77 -31.87
C GLY A 2 -22.70 -5.56 -30.95
N ARG A 3 -21.51 -5.52 -31.54
CA ARG A 3 -20.29 -5.01 -30.89
C ARG A 3 -20.32 -3.49 -30.98
N GLY A 4 -20.34 -2.81 -29.83
CA GLY A 4 -20.38 -1.35 -29.76
C GLY A 4 -19.15 -0.72 -30.43
N GLN A 5 -19.36 0.05 -31.49
CA GLN A 5 -18.35 0.92 -32.10
C GLN A 5 -18.19 2.16 -31.22
N ARG A 6 -17.33 2.08 -30.19
CA ARG A 6 -17.02 3.25 -29.35
C ARG A 6 -15.83 3.99 -29.94
N SER A 7 -16.07 5.17 -30.47
CA SER A 7 -15.04 6.10 -30.92
C SER A 7 -14.11 6.44 -29.75
N LYS A 8 -12.83 6.06 -29.85
CA LYS A 8 -11.83 6.41 -28.85
C LYS A 8 -11.25 7.78 -29.20
N TYR A 9 -11.57 8.78 -28.40
CA TYR A 9 -10.92 10.09 -28.49
C TYR A 9 -9.78 10.16 -27.46
N PRO A 10 -8.59 10.66 -27.84
CA PRO A 10 -7.52 10.89 -26.89
C PRO A 10 -7.95 11.95 -25.86
N SER A 11 -7.75 11.65 -24.58
CA SER A 11 -8.07 12.58 -23.49
C SER A 11 -7.29 13.88 -23.64
N VAL A 12 -8.00 15.01 -23.69
CA VAL A 12 -7.42 16.36 -23.84
C VAL A 12 -6.95 16.93 -22.50
N LYS A 13 -7.41 16.34 -21.37
CA LYS A 13 -7.22 16.89 -20.01
C LYS A 13 -5.77 16.97 -19.54
N LEU A 14 -4.81 16.41 -20.28
CA LEU A 14 -3.40 16.36 -19.88
C LEU A 14 -2.43 17.04 -20.85
N ARG A 15 -2.93 17.73 -21.89
CA ARG A 15 -2.05 18.33 -22.93
C ARG A 15 -1.14 19.45 -22.43
N GLU A 16 -1.52 20.13 -21.36
CA GLU A 16 -0.78 21.26 -20.79
C GLU A 16 0.07 20.88 -19.58
N PHE A 17 -0.01 19.62 -19.14
CA PHE A 17 0.81 19.11 -18.06
C PHE A 17 2.07 18.50 -18.65
N VAL A 18 3.22 19.06 -18.29
CA VAL A 18 4.53 18.47 -18.63
C VAL A 18 4.70 17.21 -17.78
N THR A 19 4.27 16.06 -18.29
CA THR A 19 4.71 14.79 -17.73
C THR A 19 6.16 14.62 -18.13
N HIS A 20 7.09 14.84 -17.20
CA HIS A 20 8.47 14.38 -17.34
C HIS A 20 8.49 12.85 -17.29
N THR A 21 7.91 12.20 -18.29
CA THR A 21 8.21 10.80 -18.58
C THR A 21 9.67 10.82 -18.99
N VAL A 22 10.54 10.49 -18.04
CA VAL A 22 11.96 10.29 -18.27
C VAL A 22 12.07 9.15 -19.27
N ALA A 23 12.08 9.48 -20.56
CA ALA A 23 12.58 8.61 -21.60
C ALA A 23 14.11 8.59 -21.46
N SER A 24 14.61 8.04 -20.35
CA SER A 24 15.99 7.63 -20.28
C SER A 24 16.10 6.44 -21.22
N LYS A 25 16.73 6.65 -22.38
CA LYS A 25 17.33 5.55 -23.15
C LYS A 25 18.36 4.90 -22.22
N SER A 26 17.93 3.89 -21.47
CA SER A 26 18.82 3.09 -20.62
C SER A 26 19.85 2.40 -21.53
N PRO A 27 21.17 2.56 -21.31
CA PRO A 27 22.19 1.91 -22.13
C PRO A 27 22.44 0.44 -21.76
N PHE A 28 21.70 -0.14 -20.81
CA PHE A 28 22.05 -1.45 -20.26
C PHE A 28 21.24 -2.60 -20.89
N PRO A 29 21.91 -3.70 -21.31
CA PRO A 29 21.22 -4.88 -21.79
C PRO A 29 20.45 -5.52 -20.64
N LEU A 30 19.17 -5.82 -20.88
CA LEU A 30 18.28 -6.54 -19.96
C LEU A 30 18.94 -7.87 -19.55
N SER A 31 19.54 -7.89 -18.36
CA SER A 31 19.90 -9.13 -17.71
C SER A 31 18.67 -9.64 -17.00
N SER A 32 18.11 -10.72 -17.54
CA SER A 32 17.02 -11.49 -16.95
C SER A 32 17.48 -12.13 -15.64
N THR A 33 17.42 -11.38 -14.54
CA THR A 33 17.51 -11.98 -13.20
C THR A 33 16.14 -12.50 -12.83
N SER A 34 15.95 -13.79 -13.05
CA SER A 34 14.96 -14.60 -12.36
C SER A 34 15.25 -14.54 -10.86
N GLN A 35 14.32 -14.02 -10.07
CA GLN A 35 13.76 -14.69 -8.89
C GLN A 35 12.78 -13.78 -8.12
N LEU A 36 11.68 -14.40 -7.69
CA LEU A 36 10.48 -13.87 -7.02
C LEU A 36 9.43 -13.25 -7.95
N SER A 37 8.44 -14.07 -8.27
CA SER A 37 7.19 -13.72 -8.96
C SER A 37 6.41 -12.66 -8.16
N SER A 38 6.68 -11.38 -8.42
CA SER A 38 5.71 -10.31 -8.24
C SER A 38 5.17 -10.02 -9.63
N GLY A 39 3.86 -10.16 -9.82
CA GLY A 39 3.16 -10.09 -11.11
C GLY A 39 3.21 -8.74 -11.84
N THR A 40 4.26 -7.94 -11.65
CA THR A 40 4.47 -6.66 -12.30
C THR A 40 5.82 -6.68 -13.02
N PRO A 41 5.85 -6.58 -14.37
CA PRO A 41 7.10 -6.67 -15.15
C PRO A 41 8.11 -5.54 -14.86
N PHE A 42 7.67 -4.46 -14.22
CA PHE A 42 8.52 -3.33 -13.80
C PHE A 42 8.14 -2.89 -12.38
N PRO A 43 8.65 -3.55 -11.32
CA PRO A 43 8.39 -3.13 -9.96
C PRO A 43 9.00 -1.75 -9.71
N LEU A 44 8.19 -0.80 -9.27
CA LEU A 44 8.59 0.59 -8.97
C LEU A 44 9.80 0.67 -8.02
N ALA A 45 9.93 -0.28 -7.09
CA ALA A 45 11.04 -0.37 -6.15
C ALA A 45 12.44 -0.40 -6.83
N HIS A 46 12.54 -0.91 -8.07
CA HIS A 46 13.82 -0.94 -8.81
C HIS A 46 14.23 0.41 -9.41
N TYR A 47 13.32 1.40 -9.42
CA TYR A 47 13.53 2.70 -10.07
C TYR A 47 13.35 3.89 -9.13
N ILE A 48 13.01 3.64 -7.87
CA ILE A 48 12.91 4.68 -6.84
C ILE A 48 14.28 4.78 -6.15
N ASN A 49 14.87 5.97 -6.19
CA ASN A 49 16.12 6.29 -5.49
C ASN A 49 15.93 7.58 -4.66
N CYS A 50 16.42 7.58 -3.42
CA CYS A 50 16.39 8.70 -2.49
C CYS A 50 17.70 9.51 -2.43
N ASP A 51 18.70 9.20 -3.27
CA ASP A 51 20.04 9.79 -3.22
C ASP A 51 20.07 11.31 -3.44
N ASN A 52 19.17 11.84 -4.28
CA ASN A 52 19.10 13.27 -4.59
C ASN A 52 18.31 14.09 -3.54
N PHE A 53 17.78 13.44 -2.49
CA PHE A 53 17.13 14.16 -1.41
C PHE A 53 18.16 14.81 -0.48
N SER A 54 17.80 15.96 0.09
CA SER A 54 18.63 16.59 1.12
C SER A 54 18.80 15.67 2.33
N LYS A 55 19.87 15.87 3.11
CA LYS A 55 20.14 15.08 4.32
C LYS A 55 18.94 15.02 5.26
N ARG A 56 18.30 16.16 5.53
CA ARG A 56 17.11 16.26 6.39
C ARG A 56 15.94 15.43 5.84
N HIS A 57 15.74 15.46 4.52
CA HIS A 57 14.65 14.70 3.91
C HIS A 57 14.91 13.19 3.95
N ARG A 58 16.17 12.75 3.76
CA ARG A 58 16.54 11.34 3.92
C ARG A 58 16.34 10.83 5.35
N GLU A 59 16.70 11.64 6.35
CA GLU A 59 16.48 11.31 7.77
C GLU A 59 14.99 11.14 8.07
N PHE A 60 14.15 12.04 7.57
CA PHE A 60 12.69 11.93 7.70
C PHE A 60 12.15 10.67 7.04
N LEU A 61 12.53 10.40 5.78
CA LEU A 61 12.08 9.21 5.06
C LEU A 61 12.50 7.93 5.77
N ALA A 62 13.74 7.87 6.27
CA ALA A 62 14.21 6.73 7.07
C ALA A 62 13.32 6.54 8.31
N ALA A 63 13.06 7.60 9.09
CA ALA A 63 12.18 7.50 10.25
C ALA A 63 10.79 6.95 9.89
N VAL A 64 10.21 7.37 8.76
CA VAL A 64 8.90 6.88 8.28
C VAL A 64 8.96 5.42 7.82
N THR A 65 10.01 5.00 7.11
CA THR A 65 10.09 3.66 6.50
C THR A 65 10.77 2.61 7.37
N THR A 66 11.40 3.00 8.48
CA THR A 66 12.08 2.08 9.41
C THR A 66 11.13 1.08 10.08
N GLY A 67 9.85 1.44 10.24
CA GLY A 67 8.87 0.57 10.88
C GLY A 67 8.56 -0.65 10.01
N ILE A 68 8.65 -1.85 10.61
CA ILE A 68 8.11 -3.06 10.00
C ILE A 68 6.65 -3.19 10.42
N GLU A 69 5.75 -3.15 9.45
CA GLU A 69 4.33 -3.41 9.71
C GLU A 69 4.15 -4.88 10.14
N PRO A 70 3.51 -5.13 11.30
CA PRO A 70 3.24 -6.48 11.76
C PRO A 70 2.29 -7.16 10.79
N ARG A 71 2.57 -8.42 10.46
CA ARG A 71 1.73 -9.19 9.52
C ARG A 71 0.69 -10.04 10.22
N THR A 72 0.83 -10.20 11.54
CA THR A 72 -0.09 -10.98 12.36
C THR A 72 -0.51 -10.20 13.60
N PHE A 73 -1.69 -10.53 14.13
CA PHE A 73 -2.17 -9.98 15.39
C PHE A 73 -1.18 -10.21 16.55
N ALA A 74 -0.57 -11.40 16.61
CA ALA A 74 0.38 -11.75 17.65
C ALA A 74 1.68 -10.91 17.59
N GLU A 75 2.09 -10.47 16.41
CA GLU A 75 3.20 -9.52 16.24
C GLU A 75 2.78 -8.12 16.67
N ALA A 76 1.62 -7.64 16.21
CA ALA A 76 1.10 -6.32 16.55
C ALA A 76 0.90 -6.14 18.06
N MET A 77 0.45 -7.19 18.77
CA MET A 77 0.23 -7.15 20.21
C MET A 77 1.49 -7.05 21.06
N LYS A 78 2.67 -7.31 20.50
CA LYS A 78 3.94 -7.10 21.21
C LYS A 78 4.39 -5.65 21.13
N ASP A 79 3.91 -4.90 20.15
CA ASP A 79 4.27 -3.50 19.95
C ASP A 79 3.38 -2.56 20.79
N ALA A 80 4.00 -1.57 21.45
CA ALA A 80 3.28 -0.65 22.31
C ALA A 80 2.42 0.36 21.53
N GLY A 81 2.88 0.82 20.36
CA GLY A 81 2.15 1.75 19.51
C GLY A 81 0.89 1.10 18.93
N TRP A 82 1.01 -0.13 18.43
CA TRP A 82 -0.14 -0.88 17.93
C TRP A 82 -1.17 -1.20 19.01
N ARG A 83 -0.73 -1.57 20.23
CA ARG A 83 -1.65 -1.75 21.38
C ARG A 83 -2.39 -0.47 21.74
N GLN A 84 -1.68 0.66 21.76
CA GLN A 84 -2.29 1.95 22.07
C GLN A 84 -3.32 2.35 21.00
N ALA A 85 -2.97 2.18 19.72
CA ALA A 85 -3.89 2.45 18.62
C ALA A 85 -5.15 1.57 18.70
N MET A 86 -5.00 0.27 18.96
CA MET A 86 -6.12 -0.65 19.14
C MET A 86 -7.03 -0.24 20.31
N GLN A 87 -6.45 0.15 21.44
CA GLN A 87 -7.23 0.62 22.59
C GLN A 87 -8.00 1.91 22.27
N SER A 88 -7.38 2.83 21.52
CA SER A 88 -8.03 4.06 21.08
C SER A 88 -9.20 3.78 20.15
N GLU A 89 -9.07 2.83 19.23
CA GLU A 89 -10.15 2.43 18.34
C GLU A 89 -11.31 1.81 19.14
N ILE A 90 -11.03 0.89 20.07
CA ILE A 90 -12.06 0.28 20.92
C ILE A 90 -12.83 1.36 21.70
N ALA A 91 -12.12 2.30 22.32
CA ALA A 91 -12.77 3.41 23.05
C ALA A 91 -13.64 4.26 22.11
N ALA A 92 -13.18 4.56 20.90
CA ALA A 92 -13.96 5.30 19.92
C ALA A 92 -15.22 4.53 19.47
N LEU A 93 -15.16 3.20 19.37
CA LEU A 93 -16.32 2.37 19.03
C LEU A 93 -17.37 2.39 20.14
N GLU A 94 -16.93 2.31 21.40
CA GLU A 94 -17.78 2.42 22.60
C GLU A 94 -18.44 3.79 22.68
N ASP A 95 -17.66 4.87 22.53
CA ASP A 95 -18.16 6.25 22.56
C ASP A 95 -19.20 6.51 21.47
N ASN A 96 -18.98 5.96 20.28
CA ASN A 96 -19.90 6.11 19.16
C ASN A 96 -21.14 5.20 19.27
N SER A 97 -21.19 4.27 20.24
CA SER A 97 -22.28 3.28 20.40
C SER A 97 -22.59 2.55 19.08
N THR A 98 -21.57 2.32 18.26
CA THR A 98 -21.73 1.71 16.93
C THR A 98 -21.52 0.19 16.95
N TRP A 99 -20.96 -0.34 18.03
CA TRP A 99 -20.58 -1.74 18.19
C TRP A 99 -20.98 -2.24 19.57
N ASP A 100 -21.66 -3.39 19.60
CA ASP A 100 -21.99 -4.12 20.83
C ASP A 100 -21.32 -5.49 20.82
N LEU A 101 -20.78 -5.88 21.98
CA LEU A 101 -20.12 -7.17 22.17
C LEU A 101 -21.19 -8.23 22.52
N VAL A 102 -21.57 -9.05 21.53
CA VAL A 102 -22.65 -10.04 21.66
C VAL A 102 -22.07 -11.46 21.60
N PRO A 103 -22.57 -12.41 22.41
CA PRO A 103 -22.16 -13.81 22.31
C PRO A 103 -22.49 -14.41 20.94
N LEU A 104 -21.69 -15.38 20.50
CA LEU A 104 -21.90 -16.07 19.24
C LEU A 104 -23.26 -16.80 19.26
N PRO A 105 -24.16 -16.54 18.28
CA PRO A 105 -25.47 -17.21 18.24
C PRO A 105 -25.33 -18.72 18.06
N LEU A 106 -26.25 -19.47 18.66
CA LEU A 106 -26.31 -20.93 18.52
C LEU A 106 -26.33 -21.36 17.05
N GLY A 107 -25.47 -22.32 16.70
CA GLY A 107 -25.35 -22.86 15.34
C GLY A 107 -24.62 -21.95 14.34
N LYS A 108 -24.00 -20.85 14.80
CA LYS A 108 -23.11 -20.02 13.98
C LYS A 108 -21.66 -20.30 14.31
N HIS A 109 -20.79 -20.09 13.32
CA HIS A 109 -19.35 -20.15 13.50
C HIS A 109 -18.79 -18.73 13.49
N ALA A 110 -17.89 -18.44 14.43
CA ALA A 110 -17.12 -17.22 14.38
C ALA A 110 -16.25 -17.23 13.11
N LEU A 111 -16.17 -16.08 12.44
CA LEU A 111 -15.23 -15.92 11.35
C LEU A 111 -13.83 -15.87 11.95
N GLY A 112 -13.05 -16.93 11.71
CA GLY A 112 -11.64 -16.96 12.10
C GLY A 112 -10.83 -16.01 11.23
N SER A 113 -9.95 -15.22 11.86
CA SER A 113 -8.87 -14.53 11.16
C SER A 113 -7.64 -15.43 11.20
N LYS A 114 -7.06 -15.74 10.02
CA LYS A 114 -5.80 -16.50 9.89
C LYS A 114 -4.61 -15.54 9.86
#